data_AF-A0A923XMD8-F1
#
_entry.id   AF-A0A923XMD8-F1
#
_cell.length_a   1.000
_cell.length_b   1.000
_cell.length_c   1.000
_cell.angle_alpha   90.00
_cell.angle_beta   90.00
_cell.angle_gamma   90.00
#
_symmetry.space_group_name_H-M   'P 1'
#
loop_
_entity.id
_entity.type
_entity.pdbx_description
1 polymer ?
#
loop_
_entity_poly.entity_id
_entity_poly.type
_entity_poly.pdbx_seq_one_letter_code
_entity_poly.pdbx_strand_id
1 'polypeptide(L)'
;GFLRTTGNSNDDVITLLNNSDSNQTRTIKIRAESNMSDGANLKNLLGNDGVTVQNKTITVTLGAKETKIFAVGNASLKNSIKRPVTNKK
;
A
#
# COMPACT_ATOMS: atom_id res chain seq x y z
N GLY A 1 7.59 -1.62 9.42
CA GLY A 1 6.96 -1.31 8.13
C GLY A 1 7.96 -0.58 7.26
N PHE A 2 7.83 -0.72 5.95
CA PHE A 2 8.70 -0.09 4.95
C PHE A 2 7.84 0.75 4.00
N LEU A 3 8.30 1.97 3.70
CA LEU A 3 7.72 2.81 2.65
C LEU A 3 8.71 2.87 1.49
N ARG A 4 8.26 2.53 0.28
CA ARG A 4 9.01 2.74 -0.96
C ARG A 4 8.33 3.87 -1.74
N THR A 5 9.14 4.79 -2.26
CA THR A 5 8.65 5.95 -3.00
C THR A 5 9.52 6.23 -4.22
N THR A 6 8.90 6.72 -5.29
CA THR A 6 9.58 7.25 -6.49
C THR A 6 9.47 8.77 -6.59
N GLY A 7 8.86 9.43 -5.58
CA GLY A 7 8.43 10.82 -5.66
C GLY A 7 7.08 11.01 -6.37
N ASN A 8 6.46 9.96 -6.90
CA ASN A 8 5.09 9.98 -7.41
C ASN A 8 4.19 9.20 -6.46
N SER A 9 3.19 9.88 -5.87
CA SER A 9 2.30 9.27 -4.87
C SER A 9 1.54 8.04 -5.38
N ASN A 10 1.34 7.92 -6.69
CA ASN A 10 0.69 6.76 -7.30
C ASN A 10 1.60 5.51 -7.35
N ASP A 11 2.91 5.67 -7.19
CA ASP A 11 3.87 4.55 -7.21
C ASP A 11 4.35 4.20 -5.78
N ASP A 12 3.92 4.99 -4.80
CA ASP A 12 4.32 4.81 -3.41
C ASP A 12 3.63 3.58 -2.80
N VAL A 13 4.41 2.76 -2.10
CA VAL A 13 3.94 1.50 -1.50
C VAL A 13 4.37 1.43 -0.04
N ILE A 14 3.44 1.01 0.83
CA ILE A 14 3.69 0.79 2.26
C ILE A 14 3.52 -0.70 2.55
N THR A 15 4.60 -1.35 2.98
CA THR A 15 4.61 -2.76 3.39
C THR A 15 4.65 -2.88 4.90
N LEU A 16 3.72 -3.64 5.46
CA LEU A 16 3.63 -3.91 6.89
C LEU A 16 3.61 -5.42 7.12
N LEU A 17 4.40 -5.86 8.09
CA LEU A 17 4.48 -7.25 8.49
C LEU A 17 4.39 -7.31 10.01
N ASN A 18 3.51 -8.17 10.50
CA ASN A 18 3.41 -8.52 11.90
C ASN A 18 3.93 -9.95 12.10
N ASN A 19 5.04 -10.11 12.81
CA ASN A 19 5.57 -11.43 13.19
C ASN A 19 5.21 -11.81 14.64
N SER A 20 4.35 -11.05 15.32
CA SER A 20 3.82 -11.42 16.63
C SER A 20 2.76 -12.53 16.49
N ASP A 21 2.54 -13.26 17.59
CA ASP A 21 1.42 -14.20 17.75
C ASP A 21 0.11 -13.49 18.16
N SER A 22 0.14 -12.15 18.24
CA SER A 22 -1.00 -11.30 18.61
C SER A 22 -1.22 -10.17 17.62
N ASN A 23 -2.42 -9.58 17.66
CA ASN A 23 -2.75 -8.41 16.85
C ASN A 23 -1.87 -7.22 17.23
N GLN A 24 -1.46 -6.44 16.22
CA GLN A 24 -0.64 -5.24 16.40
C GLN A 24 -1.28 -4.07 15.66
N THR A 25 -1.61 -3.01 16.39
CA THR A 25 -2.01 -1.72 15.82
C THR A 25 -0.82 -0.79 15.80
N ARG A 26 -0.52 -0.21 14.64
CA ARG A 26 0.61 0.71 14.47
C ARG A 26 0.21 1.93 13.66
N THR A 27 0.66 3.09 14.12
CA THR A 27 0.64 4.33 13.35
C THR A 27 1.96 4.48 12.60
N ILE A 28 1.87 4.62 11.29
CA ILE A 28 3.01 4.74 10.38
C ILE A 28 3.00 6.16 9.82
N LYS A 29 4.11 6.88 10.02
CA LYS A 29 4.31 8.20 9.41
C LYS A 29 4.68 8.03 7.94
N ILE A 30 4.03 8.81 7.08
CA ILE A 30 4.42 8.96 5.69
C ILE A 30 5.73 9.75 5.64
N ARG A 31 6.70 9.30 4.84
CA ARG A 31 7.99 9.97 4.74
C ARG A 31 7.86 11.30 4.00
N ALA A 32 8.76 12.24 4.28
CA ALA A 32 8.71 13.59 3.71
C ALA A 32 8.89 13.59 2.18
N GLU A 33 9.61 12.61 1.63
CA GLU A 33 9.86 12.46 0.20
C GLU A 33 8.67 11.89 -0.58
N SER A 34 7.67 11.34 0.13
CA SER A 34 6.46 10.81 -0.50
C SER A 34 5.44 11.92 -0.71
N ASN A 35 4.89 11.99 -1.92
CA ASN A 35 3.87 12.96 -2.29
C ASN A 35 2.44 12.53 -1.93
N MET A 36 2.26 11.44 -1.15
CA MET A 36 0.94 11.08 -0.61
C MET A 36 0.34 12.24 0.21
N SER A 37 -0.82 12.72 -0.21
CA SER A 37 -1.60 13.73 0.49
C SER A 37 -2.51 13.11 1.55
N ASP A 38 -2.91 13.92 2.52
CA ASP A 38 -4.03 13.57 3.39
C ASP A 38 -5.30 13.38 2.55
N GLY A 39 -6.15 12.44 2.97
CA GLY A 39 -7.32 11.99 2.21
C GLY A 39 -7.03 10.96 1.12
N ALA A 40 -5.75 10.65 0.83
CA ALA A 40 -5.41 9.57 -0.10
C ALA A 40 -5.91 8.23 0.46
N ASN A 41 -6.70 7.52 -0.36
CA ASN A 41 -7.18 6.18 -0.03
C ASN A 41 -6.18 5.13 -0.53
N LEU A 42 -5.63 4.38 0.42
CA LEU A 42 -4.70 3.29 0.15
C LEU A 42 -5.43 1.97 0.24
N LYS A 43 -5.34 1.18 -0.82
CA LYS A 43 -5.92 -0.16 -0.88
C LYS A 43 -4.88 -1.19 -0.46
N ASN A 44 -5.29 -2.16 0.37
CA ASN A 44 -4.49 -3.36 0.60
C ASN A 44 -4.47 -4.21 -0.69
N LEU A 45 -3.30 -4.45 -1.25
CA LEU A 45 -3.12 -5.25 -2.46
C LEU A 45 -3.25 -6.76 -2.20
N LEU A 46 -3.19 -7.18 -0.93
CA LEU A 46 -3.30 -8.58 -0.52
C LEU A 46 -4.70 -8.92 0.06
N GLY A 47 -5.60 -7.94 0.14
CA GLY A 47 -6.91 -8.09 0.75
C GLY A 47 -7.94 -7.12 0.17
N ASN A 48 -9.09 -7.02 0.84
CA ASN A 48 -10.20 -6.16 0.41
C ASN A 48 -10.34 -4.89 1.28
N ASP A 49 -9.48 -4.73 2.28
CA ASP A 49 -9.46 -3.57 3.16
C ASP A 49 -8.59 -2.43 2.62
N GLY A 50 -8.67 -1.28 3.27
CA GLY A 50 -7.94 -0.08 2.91
C GLY A 50 -7.84 0.88 4.09
N VAL A 51 -6.99 1.89 3.96
CA VAL A 51 -6.79 2.94 4.95
C VAL A 51 -6.66 4.30 4.27
N THR A 52 -7.08 5.35 4.97
CA THR A 52 -6.94 6.72 4.50
C THR A 52 -5.76 7.39 5.20
N VAL A 53 -4.96 8.12 4.44
CA VAL A 53 -3.90 8.97 5.01
C VAL A 53 -4.54 10.14 5.77
N GLN A 54 -4.18 10.31 7.03
CA GLN A 54 -4.63 11.40 7.88
C GLN A 54 -3.45 11.99 8.65
N ASN A 55 -3.27 13.30 8.59
CA ASN A 55 -2.16 14.02 9.24
C ASN A 55 -0.78 13.43 8.88
N LYS A 56 -0.57 13.10 7.60
CA LYS A 56 0.63 12.40 7.09
C LYS A 56 0.94 11.08 7.82
N THR A 57 -0.10 10.40 8.29
CA THR A 57 0.01 9.08 8.91
C THR A 57 -1.05 8.12 8.39
N ILE A 58 -0.82 6.83 8.58
CA ILE A 58 -1.84 5.79 8.52
C ILE A 58 -1.83 5.02 9.82
N THR A 59 -3.00 4.57 10.26
CA THR A 59 -3.12 3.63 11.39
C THR A 59 -3.67 2.32 10.87
N VAL A 60 -2.94 1.24 11.11
CA VAL A 60 -3.25 -0.09 10.59
C VAL A 60 -3.20 -1.10 11.72
N THR A 61 -4.20 -1.97 11.78
CA THR A 61 -4.16 -3.20 12.58
C THR A 61 -3.79 -4.38 11.68
N LEU A 62 -2.78 -5.13 12.11
CA LEU A 62 -2.39 -6.41 11.53
C LEU A 62 -2.70 -7.52 12.54
N GLY A 63 -3.36 -8.58 12.08
CA GLY A 63 -3.54 -9.83 12.82
C GLY A 63 -2.22 -10.55 13.09
N ALA A 64 -2.26 -11.57 13.94
CA ALA A 64 -1.12 -12.44 14.19
C ALA A 64 -0.59 -13.02 12.86
N LYS A 65 0.74 -12.96 12.66
CA LYS A 65 1.43 -13.44 11.45
C LYS A 65 0.92 -12.85 10.11
N GLU A 66 0.28 -11.68 10.14
CA GLU A 66 -0.28 -11.06 8.94
C GLU A 66 0.72 -10.12 8.24
N THR A 67 0.56 -9.99 6.92
CA THR A 67 1.21 -8.95 6.10
C THR A 67 0.18 -8.17 5.30
N LYS A 68 0.40 -6.86 5.15
CA LYS A 68 -0.42 -5.96 4.31
C LYS A 68 0.48 -5.09 3.44
N ILE A 69 0.04 -4.87 2.20
CA ILE A 69 0.73 -4.00 1.25
C ILE A 69 -0.26 -2.95 0.79
N PHE A 70 -0.02 -1.69 1.13
CA PHE A 70 -0.89 -0.58 0.76
C PHE A 70 -0.29 0.22 -0.40
N ALA A 71 -1.12 0.51 -1.39
CA ALA A 71 -0.82 1.44 -2.48
C ALA A 71 -2.06 2.30 -2.75
N VAL A 72 -1.90 3.47 -3.39
CA VAL A 72 -3.05 4.32 -3.76
C VAL A 72 -4.03 3.51 -4.61
N GLY A 73 -5.34 3.58 -4.33
CA GLY A 73 -6.35 2.71 -4.94
C GLY A 73 -6.39 2.67 -6.48
N ASN A 74 -5.74 3.63 -7.16
CA ASN A 74 -5.64 3.71 -8.62
C ASN A 74 -4.26 3.27 -9.18
N ALA A 75 -3.28 3.00 -8.32
CA ALA A 75 -1.91 2.61 -8.67
C ALA A 75 -1.85 1.30 -9.47
N SER A 76 -2.76 0.37 -9.18
CA SER A 76 -2.76 -0.98 -9.77
C SER A 76 -3.23 -1.01 -11.24
N LEU A 77 -3.91 0.03 -11.75
CA LEU A 77 -4.57 -0.05 -13.06
C LEU A 77 -3.78 0.53 -14.23
N LYS A 78 -2.68 1.27 -13.99
CA LYS A 78 -1.89 1.86 -15.10
C LYS A 78 -0.78 0.95 -15.63
N ASN A 79 -0.33 -0.03 -14.84
CA ASN A 79 0.78 -0.93 -15.20
C ASN A 79 0.36 -2.41 -15.35
N SER A 80 -0.92 -2.68 -15.63
CA SER A 80 -1.32 -4.02 -16.08
C SER A 80 -0.59 -4.35 -17.38
N ILE A 81 0.47 -5.15 -17.28
CA ILE A 81 1.20 -5.70 -18.42
C ILE A 81 0.17 -6.46 -19.27
N LYS A 82 -0.22 -5.88 -20.40
CA LYS A 82 -1.02 -6.60 -21.40
C LYS A 82 -0.18 -7.79 -21.82
N ARG A 83 -0.57 -9.00 -21.41
CA ARG A 83 0.02 -10.24 -21.94
C ARG A 83 -0.01 -10.13 -23.47
N PRO A 84 1.13 -10.26 -24.18
CA PRO A 84 1.10 -10.24 -25.63
C PRO A 84 0.22 -11.41 -26.10
N VAL A 85 -0.86 -11.08 -26.80
CA VAL A 85 -1.69 -12.10 -27.47
C VAL A 85 -0.89 -12.54 -28.69
N THR A 86 -0.22 -13.68 -28.59
CA THR A 86 0.43 -14.30 -29.75
C THR A 86 -0.67 -14.92 -30.62
N ASN A 87 -1.09 -14.22 -31.67
CA ASN A 87 -1.89 -14.82 -32.72
C ASN A 87 -1.01 -15.86 -33.44
N LYS A 88 -1.22 -17.14 -33.14
CA LYS A 88 -0.72 -18.22 -33.98
C LYS A 88 -1.48 -18.15 -35.31
N LYS A 89 -0.74 -17.86 -36.39
CA LYS A 89 -1.20 -18.05 -37.76
C LYS A 89 -1.37 -19.53 -38.05
#